data_AF-A0AA42W299-F1
#
_entry.id   AF-A0AA42W299-F1
#
_cell.length_a   1.000
_cell.length_b   1.000
_cell.length_c   1.000
_cell.angle_alpha   90.00
_cell.angle_beta   90.00
_cell.angle_gamma   90.00
#
_symmetry.space_group_name_H-M   'P 1'
#
loop_
_entity.id
_entity.type
_entity.pdbx_description
1 polymer ?
#
loop_
_entity_poly.entity_id
_entity_poly.type
_entity_poly.pdbx_seq_one_letter_code
_entity_poly.pdbx_strand_id
1 'polypeptide(L)'
;MKTPHTSNESQPTSFEALSAKLEAMELLLQQITLVLECEPRFTAEKLHHWSGICIDRMLATGSTAPQTVAALQELRKRVTA
;
A
#
# COMPACT_ATOMS: atom_id res chain seq x y z
N MET A 1 13.49 -31.69 31.09
CA MET A 1 12.55 -31.89 29.96
C MET A 1 12.19 -30.50 29.41
N LYS A 2 12.42 -30.26 28.11
CA LYS A 2 12.18 -28.98 27.42
C LYS A 2 10.79 -28.97 26.78
N THR A 3 10.03 -27.88 26.96
CA THR A 3 9.12 -27.23 25.98
C THR A 3 8.54 -25.95 26.63
N PRO A 4 8.07 -24.92 25.89
CA PRO A 4 8.09 -24.69 24.44
C PRO A 4 8.75 -23.34 24.03
N HIS A 5 9.28 -23.25 22.80
CA HIS A 5 9.47 -21.97 22.14
C HIS A 5 8.13 -21.55 21.53
N THR A 6 7.37 -20.74 22.26
CA THR A 6 6.24 -20.01 21.69
C THR A 6 6.82 -18.91 20.80
N SER A 7 6.66 -19.06 19.48
CA SER A 7 6.99 -18.02 18.51
C SER A 7 6.15 -16.78 18.83
N ASN A 8 6.81 -15.74 19.30
CA ASN A 8 6.19 -14.44 19.58
C ASN A 8 6.00 -13.74 18.22
N GLU A 9 4.79 -13.82 17.66
CA GLU A 9 4.42 -12.99 16.51
C GLU A 9 4.44 -11.53 16.95
N SER A 10 5.49 -10.81 16.54
CA SER A 10 5.66 -9.39 16.84
C SER A 10 4.54 -8.59 16.17
N GLN A 11 3.52 -8.23 16.95
CA GLN A 11 2.49 -7.29 16.56
C GLN A 11 3.17 -5.94 16.23
N PRO A 12 2.90 -5.31 15.07
CA PRO A 12 3.51 -4.03 14.74
C PRO A 12 3.13 -3.00 15.80
N THR A 13 4.12 -2.26 16.27
CA THR A 13 3.88 -1.19 17.24
C THR A 13 2.99 -0.12 16.59
N SER A 14 2.20 0.60 17.40
CA SER A 14 1.25 1.62 16.89
C SER A 14 1.91 2.65 15.97
N PHE A 15 3.19 2.94 16.20
CA PHE A 15 4.00 3.83 15.37
C PHE A 15 4.32 3.24 13.99
N GLU A 16 4.73 1.97 13.91
CA GLU A 16 5.01 1.30 12.62
C GLU A 16 3.76 1.22 11.74
N ALA A 17 2.61 0.91 12.36
CA ALA A 17 1.32 0.90 11.67
C ALA A 17 0.91 2.29 11.17
N LEU A 18 1.26 3.35 11.93
CA LEU A 18 1.04 4.73 11.51
C LEU A 18 1.98 5.12 10.35
N SER A 19 3.27 4.78 10.44
CA SER A 19 4.25 5.04 9.38
C SER A 19 3.83 4.38 8.07
N ALA A 20 3.44 3.11 8.12
CA ALA A 20 2.98 2.38 6.93
C ALA A 20 1.75 3.04 6.28
N LYS A 21 0.83 3.61 7.08
CA LYS A 21 -0.32 4.35 6.55
C LYS A 21 0.10 5.68 5.90
N LEU A 22 1.03 6.41 6.50
CA LEU A 22 1.53 7.67 5.94
C LEU A 22 2.27 7.43 4.62
N GLU A 23 3.15 6.44 4.57
CA GLU A 23 3.83 6.03 3.33
C GLU A 23 2.83 5.61 2.25
N ALA A 24 1.80 4.84 2.62
CA ALA A 24 0.77 4.43 1.68
C ALA A 24 -0.03 5.64 1.13
N MET A 25 -0.31 6.64 1.97
CA MET A 25 -0.94 7.89 1.52
C MET A 25 -0.03 8.65 0.55
N GLU A 26 1.27 8.73 0.82
CA GLU A 26 2.24 9.40 -0.06
C GLU A 26 2.33 8.70 -1.42
N LEU A 27 2.40 7.36 -1.44
CA LEU A 27 2.37 6.57 -2.67
C LEU A 27 1.10 6.79 -3.48
N LEU A 28 -0.06 6.85 -2.82
CA LEU A 28 -1.33 7.11 -3.50
C LEU A 28 -1.37 8.52 -4.11
N LEU A 29 -0.85 9.53 -3.40
CA LEU A 29 -0.75 10.89 -3.93
C LEU A 29 0.18 10.97 -5.14
N GLN A 30 1.32 10.29 -5.11
CA GLN A 30 2.23 10.20 -6.27
C GLN A 30 1.54 9.54 -7.48
N GLN A 31 0.76 8.47 -7.24
CA GLN A 31 -0.03 7.83 -8.30
C GLN A 31 -1.10 8.77 -8.87
N ILE A 32 -1.81 9.53 -8.02
CA ILE A 32 -2.81 10.52 -8.46
C ILE A 32 -2.16 11.60 -9.33
N THR A 33 -1.04 12.18 -8.87
CA THR A 33 -0.31 13.21 -9.62
C THR A 33 0.07 12.71 -11.01
N LEU A 34 0.60 11.49 -11.10
CA LEU A 34 0.98 10.91 -12.39
C LEU A 34 -0.22 10.72 -13.32
N VAL A 35 -1.34 10.20 -12.82
CA VAL A 35 -2.56 10.02 -13.63
C VAL A 35 -3.09 11.38 -14.09
N LEU A 36 -3.06 12.42 -13.24
CA LEU A 36 -3.47 13.77 -13.61
C LEU A 36 -2.57 14.38 -14.70
N GLU A 37 -1.27 14.08 -14.69
CA GLU A 37 -0.32 14.56 -15.70
C GLU A 37 -0.46 13.84 -17.04
N CYS A 38 -0.77 12.54 -17.01
CA CYS A 38 -0.78 11.69 -18.21
C CYS A 38 -2.17 11.55 -18.85
N GLU A 39 -3.24 11.62 -18.08
CA GLU A 39 -4.59 11.36 -18.57
C GLU A 39 -5.35 12.66 -18.85
N PRO A 40 -5.88 12.86 -20.08
CA PRO A 40 -6.67 14.04 -20.40
C PRO A 40 -8.01 14.09 -19.64
N ARG A 41 -8.44 12.95 -19.09
CA ARG A 41 -9.60 12.83 -18.20
C ARG A 41 -9.26 11.91 -17.06
N PHE A 42 -9.18 12.49 -15.88
CA PHE A 42 -9.04 11.78 -14.62
C PHE A 42 -10.37 11.14 -14.21
N THR A 43 -10.33 9.85 -13.89
CA THR A 43 -11.49 9.10 -13.37
C THR A 43 -11.03 8.16 -12.26
N ALA A 44 -11.94 7.85 -11.32
CA ALA A 44 -11.67 6.89 -10.25
C ALA A 44 -11.29 5.50 -10.80
N GLU A 45 -11.91 5.07 -11.90
CA GLU A 45 -11.61 3.80 -12.57
C GLU A 45 -10.18 3.74 -13.11
N LYS A 46 -9.70 4.79 -13.78
CA LYS A 46 -8.32 4.85 -14.28
C LYS A 46 -7.30 4.84 -13.13
N LEU A 47 -7.57 5.60 -12.07
CA LEU A 47 -6.74 5.57 -10.88
C LEU A 47 -6.75 4.17 -10.22
N HIS A 48 -7.92 3.52 -10.14
CA HIS A 48 -8.06 2.18 -9.62
C HIS A 48 -7.21 1.17 -10.39
N HIS A 49 -7.26 1.22 -11.72
CA HIS A 49 -6.50 0.35 -12.60
C HIS A 49 -4.99 0.59 -12.47
N TRP A 50 -4.56 1.86 -12.56
CA TRP A 50 -3.16 2.24 -12.43
C TRP A 50 -2.57 1.84 -11.06
N SER A 51 -3.30 2.14 -9.98
CA SER A 51 -2.89 1.76 -8.62
C SER A 51 -2.75 0.25 -8.47
N GLY A 52 -3.61 -0.54 -9.14
CA GLY A 52 -3.45 -2.00 -9.24
C GLY A 52 -2.13 -2.43 -9.86
N ILE A 53 -1.76 -1.86 -11.01
CA ILE A 53 -0.48 -2.15 -11.68
C ILE A 53 0.70 -1.80 -10.77
N CYS A 54 0.66 -0.66 -10.09
CA CYS A 54 1.71 -0.26 -9.15
C CYS A 54 1.86 -1.26 -8.00
N ILE A 55 0.76 -1.69 -7.39
CA ILE A 55 0.76 -2.67 -6.30
C ILE A 55 1.33 -4.00 -6.77
N ASP A 56 0.90 -4.50 -7.93
CA ASP A 56 1.41 -5.76 -8.50
C ASP A 56 2.93 -5.70 -8.73
N ARG A 57 3.42 -4.56 -9.23
CA ARG A 57 4.86 -4.30 -9.40
C ARG A 57 5.60 -4.25 -8.08
N MET A 58 5.08 -3.55 -7.07
CA MET A 58 5.69 -3.48 -5.73
C MET A 58 5.81 -4.86 -5.08
N LEU A 59 4.78 -5.70 -5.23
CA LEU A 59 4.78 -7.08 -4.74
C LEU A 59 5.81 -7.94 -5.48
N ALA A 60 5.90 -7.80 -6.81
CA ALA A 60 6.83 -8.59 -7.61
C ALA A 60 8.30 -8.24 -7.35
N THR A 61 8.62 -6.98 -7.07
CA THR A 61 10.01 -6.51 -6.87
C THR A 61 10.43 -6.42 -5.41
N GLY A 62 9.48 -6.43 -4.47
CA GLY A 62 9.76 -6.15 -3.07
C GLY A 62 10.24 -4.71 -2.82
N SER A 63 9.93 -3.77 -3.72
CA SER A 63 10.39 -2.37 -3.63
C SER A 63 9.80 -1.58 -2.46
N THR A 64 8.80 -2.13 -1.78
CA THR A 64 8.03 -1.46 -0.73
C THR A 64 7.72 -2.47 0.36
N ALA A 65 7.73 -2.03 1.62
CA ALA A 65 7.44 -2.89 2.76
C ALA A 65 6.04 -3.51 2.67
N PRO A 66 5.85 -4.80 3.02
CA PRO A 66 4.56 -5.47 2.90
C PRO A 66 3.41 -4.77 3.64
N GLN A 67 3.67 -4.20 4.82
CA GLN A 67 2.68 -3.45 5.59
C GLN A 67 2.21 -2.18 4.88
N THR A 68 3.11 -1.49 4.17
CA THR A 68 2.80 -0.29 3.39
C THR A 68 1.97 -0.67 2.16
N VAL A 69 2.30 -1.78 1.50
CA VAL A 69 1.50 -2.31 0.37
C VAL A 69 0.10 -2.71 0.82
N ALA A 70 -0.04 -3.37 1.97
CA ALA A 70 -1.34 -3.72 2.54
C ALA A 70 -2.17 -2.47 2.89
N ALA A 71 -1.55 -1.45 3.48
CA ALA A 71 -2.21 -0.17 3.75
C ALA A 71 -2.64 0.54 2.46
N LEU A 72 -1.82 0.51 1.41
CA LEU A 72 -2.14 1.08 0.11
C LEU A 72 -3.30 0.36 -0.58
N GLN A 73 -3.35 -0.98 -0.51
CA GLN A 73 -4.49 -1.76 -1.02
C GLN A 73 -5.80 -1.37 -0.33
N GLU A 74 -5.77 -1.16 0.99
CA GLU A 74 -6.94 -0.73 1.75
C GLU A 74 -7.35 0.70 1.40
N LEU A 75 -6.40 1.62 1.26
CA LEU A 75 -6.67 2.99 0.80
C LEU A 75 -7.27 3.02 -0.61
N ARG A 76 -6.71 2.25 -1.55
CA ARG A 76 -7.23 2.12 -2.92
C ARG A 76 -8.71 1.73 -2.90
N LYS A 77 -9.08 0.72 -2.11
CA LYS A 77 -10.48 0.28 -1.97
C LYS A 77 -11.40 1.39 -1.46
N ARG A 78 -10.93 2.26 -0.56
CA ARG A 78 -11.76 3.34 0.00
C ARG A 78 -11.90 4.55 -0.93
N VAL A 79 -10.86 4.84 -1.71
CA VAL A 79 -10.78 6.06 -2.53
C VAL A 79 -11.30 5.86 -3.95
N THR A 80 -11.25 4.63 -4.46
CA THR A 80 -11.52 4.35 -5.89
C THR A 80 -12.62 3.31 -6.14
N ALA A 81 -13.19 2.71 -5.09
CA ALA A 81 -14.36 1.84 -5.23
C ALA A 81 -15.68 2.65 -5.21
#